data_AF-A0A7W2YUE1-F1
#
_entry.id   AF-A0A7W2YUE1-F1
#
_cell.length_a   1.000
_cell.length_b   1.000
_cell.length_c   1.000
_cell.angle_alpha   90.00
_cell.angle_beta   90.00
_cell.angle_gamma   90.00
#
_symmetry.space_group_name_H-M   'P 1'
#
loop_
_entity.id
_entity.type
_entity.pdbx_description
1 polymer ?
#
loop_
_entity_poly.entity_id
_entity_poly.type
_entity_poly.pdbx_seq_one_letter_code
_entity_poly.pdbx_strand_id
1 'polypeptide(L)'
;MLRTMLDEYGLDDIEVTMETRFTEDLELESIDLVTLAGSLEARYGRQVNFAEFVADLELDEIIDLTVGRLVEYVVRCLRAARER
;
A
#
# COMPACT_ATOMS: atom_id res chain seq x y z
N MET A 1 3.01 -1.27 -10.63
CA MET A 1 1.92 -0.80 -9.75
C MET A 1 2.47 0.25 -8.79
N LEU A 2 3.10 -0.08 -7.67
CA LEU A 2 3.72 0.95 -6.80
C LEU A 2 4.73 1.82 -7.58
N ARG A 3 5.65 1.18 -8.31
CA ARG A 3 6.62 1.87 -9.18
C ARG A 3 5.99 2.62 -10.36
N THR A 4 4.77 2.26 -10.75
CA THR A 4 4.03 2.94 -11.83
C THR A 4 3.38 4.21 -11.29
N MET A 5 2.80 4.14 -10.10
CA MET A 5 2.29 5.31 -9.41
C MET A 5 3.44 6.27 -9.09
N LEU A 6 4.57 5.78 -8.57
CA LEU A 6 5.74 6.61 -8.28
C LEU A 6 6.30 7.33 -9.53
N ASP A 7 6.27 6.67 -10.69
CA ASP A 7 6.62 7.30 -11.98
C ASP A 7 5.65 8.44 -12.33
N GLU A 8 4.34 8.28 -12.08
CA GLU A 8 3.34 9.34 -12.24
C GLU A 8 3.56 10.52 -11.28
N TYR A 9 4.12 10.28 -10.09
CA TYR A 9 4.51 11.33 -9.13
C TYR A 9 5.94 11.87 -9.35
N GLY A 10 6.68 11.38 -10.36
CA GLY A 10 8.08 11.79 -10.61
C GLY A 10 9.07 11.37 -9.53
N LEU A 11 8.77 10.28 -8.81
CA LEU A 11 9.56 9.70 -7.74
C LEU A 11 10.32 8.44 -8.19
N ASP A 12 10.61 8.31 -9.49
CA ASP A 12 11.25 7.15 -10.10
C ASP A 12 12.73 6.94 -9.68
N ASP A 13 13.39 8.01 -9.20
CA ASP A 13 14.74 7.99 -8.65
C ASP A 13 14.80 7.70 -7.14
N ILE A 14 13.65 7.60 -6.46
CA ILE A 14 13.60 7.33 -5.01
C ILE A 14 13.75 5.83 -4.73
N GLU A 15 14.68 5.49 -3.84
CA GLU A 15 14.83 4.12 -3.34
C GLU A 15 13.66 3.78 -2.41
N VAL A 16 12.74 2.95 -2.89
CA VAL A 16 11.66 2.42 -2.08
C VAL A 16 12.13 1.16 -1.36
N THR A 17 12.22 1.26 -0.04
CA THR A 17 12.55 0.14 0.85
C THR A 17 11.32 -0.29 1.65
N MET A 18 11.45 -1.35 2.44
CA MET A 18 10.38 -1.78 3.35
C MET A 18 10.15 -0.78 4.49
N GLU A 19 11.12 0.09 4.77
CA GLU A 19 11.06 1.10 5.83
C GLU A 19 10.51 2.45 5.32
N THR A 20 10.41 2.62 4.00
CA THR A 20 9.86 3.83 3.37
C THR A 20 8.41 4.04 3.77
N ARG A 21 8.09 5.24 4.27
CA ARG A 21 6.77 5.69 4.70
C ARG A 21 6.02 6.39 3.57
N PHE A 22 4.74 6.09 3.44
CA PHE A 22 3.92 6.67 2.38
C PHE A 22 3.74 8.17 2.54
N THR A 23 3.41 8.64 3.75
CA THR A 23 3.13 10.06 3.98
C THR A 23 4.40 10.88 4.23
N GLU A 24 5.39 10.35 4.96
CA GLU A 24 6.60 11.12 5.28
C GLU A 24 7.68 11.07 4.20
N ASP A 25 7.92 9.91 3.57
CA ASP A 25 9.04 9.75 2.63
C ASP A 25 8.60 9.90 1.17
N LEU A 26 7.35 9.51 0.86
CA LEU A 26 6.76 9.63 -0.48
C LEU A 26 5.75 10.79 -0.60
N GLU A 27 5.52 11.52 0.49
CA GLU A 27 4.61 12.67 0.56
C GLU A 27 3.19 12.36 0.04
N LEU A 28 2.76 11.09 0.12
CA LEU A 28 1.45 10.66 -0.33
C LEU A 28 0.36 11.13 0.62
N GLU A 29 -0.72 11.65 0.03
CA GLU A 29 -1.91 12.04 0.75
C GLU A 29 -2.80 10.82 1.06
N SER A 30 -3.72 10.97 2.02
CA SER A 30 -4.69 9.93 2.35
C SER A 30 -5.52 9.47 1.15
N ILE A 31 -5.74 10.34 0.15
CA ILE A 31 -6.47 10.00 -1.08
C ILE A 31 -5.64 9.11 -2.02
N ASP A 32 -4.32 9.26 -2.02
CA ASP A 32 -3.43 8.44 -2.83
C ASP A 32 -3.40 7.00 -2.31
N LEU A 33 -3.50 6.82 -0.99
CA LEU A 33 -3.66 5.50 -0.37
C LEU A 33 -4.95 4.80 -0.82
N VAL A 34 -6.05 5.53 -0.99
CA VAL A 34 -7.31 4.98 -1.55
C VAL A 34 -7.13 4.57 -3.01
N THR A 35 -6.38 5.36 -3.79
CA THR A 35 -6.07 5.02 -5.19
C THR A 35 -5.15 3.78 -5.28
N LEU A 36 -4.19 3.67 -4.37
CA LEU A 36 -3.34 2.49 -4.22
C LEU A 36 -4.20 1.26 -3.84
N ALA A 37 -5.18 1.42 -2.95
CA ALA A 37 -6.16 0.39 -2.61
C ALA A 37 -6.86 -0.18 -3.84
N GLY A 38 -7.44 0.72 -4.65
CA GLY A 38 -8.16 0.33 -5.87
C GLY A 38 -7.26 -0.35 -6.88
N SER A 39 -6.00 0.07 -6.99
CA SER A 39 -4.99 -0.57 -7.84
C SER A 39 -4.61 -1.97 -7.35
N LEU A 40 -4.50 -2.17 -6.03
CA LEU A 40 -4.26 -3.48 -5.42
C LEU A 40 -5.45 -4.42 -5.65
N GLU A 41 -6.66 -3.92 -5.44
CA GLU A 41 -7.89 -4.68 -5.69
C GLU A 41 -8.04 -5.03 -7.17
N ALA A 42 -7.74 -4.13 -8.10
CA ALA A 42 -7.76 -4.43 -9.53
C ALA A 42 -6.75 -5.54 -9.90
N ARG A 43 -5.61 -5.60 -9.20
CA ARG A 43 -4.52 -6.54 -9.50
C ARG A 43 -4.66 -7.90 -8.80
N TYR A 44 -5.12 -7.91 -7.55
CA TYR A 44 -5.22 -9.08 -6.67
C TYR A 44 -6.68 -9.48 -6.37
N GLY A 45 -7.65 -8.68 -6.80
CA GLY A 45 -9.08 -8.92 -6.57
C GLY A 45 -9.44 -8.94 -5.09
N ARG A 46 -10.44 -9.76 -4.77
CA ARG A 46 -10.92 -10.00 -3.39
C ARG A 46 -9.90 -10.73 -2.49
N GLN A 47 -8.70 -11.04 -2.98
CA GLN A 47 -7.68 -11.68 -2.16
C GLN A 47 -7.02 -10.68 -1.19
N VAL A 48 -6.95 -9.40 -1.56
CA VAL A 48 -6.34 -8.32 -0.77
C VAL A 48 -7.37 -7.21 -0.62
N ASN A 49 -7.86 -6.97 0.60
CA ASN A 49 -8.84 -5.92 0.87
C ASN A 49 -8.18 -4.75 1.61
N PHE A 50 -7.50 -3.90 0.85
CA PHE A 50 -6.79 -2.76 1.45
C PHE A 50 -7.75 -1.73 2.08
N ALA A 51 -8.98 -1.60 1.58
CA ALA A 51 -9.97 -0.72 2.18
C ALA A 51 -10.34 -1.17 3.60
N GLU A 52 -10.50 -2.48 3.82
CA GLU A 52 -10.71 -3.05 5.16
C GLU A 52 -9.47 -2.92 6.05
N PHE A 53 -8.28 -3.07 5.48
CA PHE A 53 -7.03 -2.84 6.21
C PHE A 53 -6.92 -1.39 6.69
N VAL A 54 -7.13 -0.40 5.83
CA VAL A 54 -7.07 1.02 6.20
C VAL A 54 -8.21 1.40 7.16
N ALA A 55 -9.39 0.80 7.03
CA ALA A 55 -10.50 1.05 7.93
C ALA A 55 -10.24 0.57 9.37
N ASP A 56 -9.31 -0.37 9.56
CA ASP A 56 -8.88 -0.87 10.87
C ASP A 56 -7.75 -0.03 11.49
N LEU A 57 -7.08 0.82 10.70
CA LEU A 57 -5.98 1.68 11.14
C LEU A 57 -6.48 3.01 11.70
N GLU A 58 -5.81 3.50 12.74
CA GLU A 58 -6.00 4.85 13.24
C GLU A 58 -5.26 5.89 12.36
N LEU A 59 -5.62 7.17 12.47
CA LEU A 59 -4.99 8.25 11.68
C LEU A 59 -3.47 8.28 11.86
N ASP A 60 -2.99 8.14 13.10
CA ASP A 60 -1.55 8.07 13.40
C ASP A 60 -0.88 6.87 12.72
N GLU A 61 -1.57 5.72 12.64
CA GLU A 61 -1.05 4.53 11.95
C GLU A 61 -1.05 4.65 10.43
N ILE A 62 -1.99 5.41 9.87
CA ILE A 62 -2.03 5.73 8.44
C ILE A 62 -0.83 6.63 8.09
N ILE A 63 -0.52 7.62 8.93
CA ILE A 63 0.63 8.52 8.75
C ILE A 63 1.94 7.74 8.83
N ASP A 64 2.06 6.80 9.78
CA ASP A 64 3.24 5.95 9.95
C ASP A 64 3.24 4.70 9.04
N LEU A 65 2.33 4.64 8.04
CA LEU A 65 2.22 3.48 7.18
C LEU A 65 3.46 3.34 6.28
N THR A 66 4.17 2.23 6.44
CA THR A 66 5.32 1.87 5.60
C THR A 66 4.94 0.96 4.44
N VAL A 67 5.74 1.02 3.39
CA VAL A 67 5.67 0.08 2.25
C VAL A 67 5.83 -1.36 2.74
N GLY A 68 6.68 -1.60 3.75
CA GLY A 68 6.86 -2.92 4.33
C GLY A 68 5.59 -3.46 4.97
N ARG A 69 4.87 -2.65 5.76
CA ARG A 69 3.59 -3.05 6.38
C ARG A 69 2.55 -3.42 5.32
N LEU A 70 2.47 -2.65 4.24
CA LEU A 70 1.60 -2.96 3.11
C LEU A 70 1.99 -4.29 2.43
N VAL A 71 3.28 -4.48 2.12
CA VAL A 71 3.77 -5.70 1.47
C VAL A 71 3.49 -6.93 2.34
N GLU A 72 3.72 -6.84 3.65
CA GLU A 72 3.40 -7.92 4.58
C GLU A 72 1.91 -8.26 4.59
N TYR A 73 1.04 -7.24 4.60
CA TYR A 73 -0.41 -7.43 4.51
C TYR A 73 -0.79 -8.17 3.21
N VAL A 74 -0.28 -7.72 2.06
CA VAL A 74 -0.52 -8.36 0.76
C VAL A 74 -0.04 -9.81 0.76
N VAL A 75 1.17 -10.08 1.26
CA VAL A 75 1.73 -11.44 1.31
C VAL A 75 0.89 -12.36 2.22
N ARG A 76 0.46 -11.86 3.39
CA ARG A 76 -0.42 -12.62 4.31
C ARG A 76 -1.75 -12.97 3.65
N CYS A 77 -2.39 -11.99 3.02
CA CYS A 77 -3.63 -12.18 2.25
C CYS A 77 -3.48 -13.22 1.13
N LEU A 78 -2.41 -13.12 0.35
CA LEU A 78 -2.13 -14.07 -0.74
C LEU A 78 -1.83 -15.49 -0.25
N ARG A 79 -1.18 -15.64 0.91
CA ARG A 79 -0.97 -16.96 1.54
C ARG A 79 -2.28 -17.56 2.03
N ALA A 80 -3.08 -16.79 2.77
CA ALA A 80 -4.38 -17.23 3.24
C ALA A 80 -5.34 -17.63 2.09
N ALA A 81 -5.25 -16.94 0.95
CA ALA A 81 -6.03 -17.28 -0.23
C ALA A 81 -5.56 -18.55 -0.96
N ARG A 82 -4.31 -18.99 -0.76
CA ARG A 82 -3.77 -20.23 -1.36
C ARG A 82 -4.06 -21.49 -0.55
N GLU A 83 -4.39 -21.34 0.73
CA GLU A 83 -4.72 -22.45 1.65
C GLU A 83 -6.21 -22.80 1.64
N ARG A 84 -7.02 -22.14 0.81
CA ARG A 84 -8.44 -22.41 0.57
C ARG A 84 -8.65 -23.11 -0.76
#